data_AF-W2NBE7-F1
#
_entry.id   AF-W2NBE7-F1
#
_cell.length_a   1.000
_cell.length_b   1.000
_cell.length_c   1.000
_cell.angle_alpha   90.00
_cell.angle_beta   90.00
_cell.angle_gamma   90.00
#
_symmetry.space_group_name_H-M   'P 1'
#
loop_
_entity.id
_entity.type
_entity.pdbx_description
1 polymer ?
#
loop_
_entity_poly.entity_id
_entity_poly.type
_entity_poly.pdbx_seq_one_letter_code
_entity_poly.pdbx_strand_id
1 'polypeptide(L)'
;MKPKAPSDAKTALELAESSEWSALDRLVTAQPERADDMDDFGMMPLHWACTDTHVPLRVVKKLVDVAPSALNHKNKGGLLPLHIAVKAATKLEVLRALVQAAPDVAACLFEETPTGETPAELARAYQLTDDKVSFLVDMEQQLRAAGKAPDRPSARFQAFLNQPGGFPLPADDTSSVSSFRSLPTALGSGRGGAALDDEWASNRTAVTALRLPDGLAGVPLPPRWRLDKRCNICQLKFSYFKTRHHCRSCGESVCSTHSNKRLPLHHLGLRTPQRVCILCYDDLRENGAPSAVVNMYGHGRHSGLPPMEPNMTRQES
;
A
#
# COMPACT_ATOMS: atom_id res chain seq x y z
N MET A 1 -39.39 -32.05 6.52
CA MET A 1 -38.98 -31.00 5.56
C MET A 1 -38.74 -29.72 6.36
N LYS A 2 -37.48 -29.29 6.51
CA LYS A 2 -37.17 -28.01 7.18
C LYS A 2 -37.63 -26.86 6.27
N PRO A 3 -38.32 -25.83 6.78
CA PRO A 3 -38.82 -24.75 5.96
C PRO A 3 -37.65 -23.97 5.36
N LYS A 4 -37.68 -23.77 4.03
CA LYS A 4 -36.73 -22.94 3.29
C LYS A 4 -37.04 -21.48 3.61
N ALA A 5 -36.15 -20.83 4.35
CA ALA A 5 -36.24 -19.40 4.67
C ALA A 5 -36.17 -18.55 3.37
N PRO A 6 -36.78 -17.36 3.33
CA PRO A 6 -36.98 -16.59 2.10
C PRO A 6 -35.65 -16.15 1.48
N SER A 7 -35.55 -16.24 0.15
CA SER A 7 -34.33 -16.08 -0.64
C SER A 7 -33.85 -14.64 -0.85
N ASP A 8 -34.28 -13.68 -0.02
CA ASP A 8 -33.92 -12.26 -0.15
C ASP A 8 -33.13 -11.70 1.05
N ALA A 9 -32.77 -12.56 2.02
CA ALA A 9 -31.98 -12.14 3.16
C ALA A 9 -30.49 -12.07 2.79
N LYS A 10 -29.97 -10.84 2.65
CA LYS A 10 -28.54 -10.59 2.39
C LYS A 10 -27.66 -11.33 3.39
N THR A 11 -26.53 -11.86 2.92
CA THR A 11 -25.56 -12.55 3.77
C THR A 11 -24.78 -11.57 4.66
N ALA A 12 -24.15 -12.06 5.73
CA ALA A 12 -23.29 -11.22 6.57
C ALA A 12 -22.16 -10.57 5.75
N LEU A 13 -21.62 -11.31 4.78
CA LEU A 13 -20.61 -10.84 3.84
C LEU A 13 -21.16 -9.73 2.92
N GLU A 14 -22.32 -9.93 2.31
CA GLU A 14 -22.95 -8.92 1.45
C GLU A 14 -23.29 -7.63 2.21
N LEU A 15 -23.73 -7.74 3.47
CA LEU A 15 -23.98 -6.59 4.34
C LEU A 15 -22.68 -5.85 4.70
N ALA A 16 -21.59 -6.58 4.94
CA ALA A 16 -20.29 -5.99 5.22
C ALA A 16 -19.69 -5.33 3.97
N GLU A 17 -19.79 -5.96 2.80
CA GLU A 17 -19.34 -5.43 1.51
C GLU A 17 -20.12 -4.15 1.13
N SER A 18 -21.44 -4.16 1.30
CA SER A 18 -22.30 -2.99 1.05
C SER A 18 -22.26 -1.92 2.15
N SER A 19 -21.44 -2.12 3.20
CA SER A 19 -21.31 -1.20 4.34
C SER A 19 -22.63 -0.96 5.10
N GLU A 20 -23.55 -1.93 5.08
CA GLU A 20 -24.82 -1.89 5.81
C GLU A 20 -24.64 -2.29 7.29
N TRP A 21 -23.83 -1.53 8.02
CA TRP A 21 -23.37 -1.84 9.36
C TRP A 21 -24.49 -2.09 10.39
N SER A 22 -25.60 -1.37 10.29
CA SER A 22 -26.75 -1.55 11.19
C SER A 22 -27.52 -2.85 10.93
N ALA A 23 -27.57 -3.30 9.68
CA ALA A 23 -28.19 -4.58 9.34
C ALA A 23 -27.26 -5.74 9.72
N LEU A 24 -25.96 -5.58 9.49
CA LEU A 24 -24.94 -6.53 9.91
C LEU A 24 -24.95 -6.74 11.43
N ASP A 25 -25.01 -5.65 12.21
CA ASP A 25 -25.06 -5.70 13.68
C ASP A 25 -26.25 -6.52 14.21
N ARG A 26 -27.44 -6.33 13.61
CA ARG A 26 -28.63 -7.15 13.94
C ARG A 26 -28.46 -8.61 13.55
N LEU A 27 -27.90 -8.86 12.37
CA LEU A 27 -27.73 -10.21 11.84
C LEU A 27 -26.73 -10.99 12.69
N VAL A 28 -25.55 -10.43 13.00
CA VAL A 28 -24.53 -11.05 13.85
C VAL A 28 -25.01 -11.22 15.29
N THR A 29 -25.86 -10.32 15.78
CA THR A 29 -26.50 -10.50 17.10
C THR A 29 -27.47 -11.68 17.12
N ALA A 30 -28.18 -11.94 16.02
CA ALA A 30 -29.10 -13.08 15.93
C ALA A 30 -28.40 -14.40 15.56
N GLN A 31 -27.34 -14.34 14.75
CA GLN A 31 -26.61 -15.47 14.18
C GLN A 31 -25.09 -15.18 14.25
N PRO A 32 -24.45 -15.41 15.41
CA PRO A 32 -23.04 -15.12 15.62
C PRO A 32 -22.11 -15.91 14.70
N GLU A 33 -22.48 -17.14 14.34
CA GLU A 33 -21.71 -18.02 13.45
C GLU A 33 -21.42 -17.39 12.08
N ARG A 34 -22.27 -16.45 11.64
CA ARG A 34 -22.11 -15.78 10.35
C ARG A 34 -21.02 -14.71 10.35
N ALA A 35 -20.49 -14.35 11.52
CA ALA A 35 -19.32 -13.48 11.61
C ALA A 35 -18.04 -14.17 11.11
N ASP A 36 -18.02 -15.50 11.06
CA ASP A 36 -16.92 -16.31 10.51
C ASP A 36 -17.11 -16.71 9.05
N ASP A 37 -18.22 -16.29 8.41
CA ASP A 37 -18.46 -16.54 6.98
C ASP A 37 -17.27 -15.96 6.15
N MET A 38 -16.81 -16.71 5.16
CA MET A 38 -15.71 -16.30 4.27
C MET A 38 -16.18 -16.26 2.82
N ASP A 39 -15.75 -15.24 2.08
CA ASP A 39 -15.96 -15.16 0.64
C ASP A 39 -14.88 -15.90 -0.17
N ASP A 40 -14.97 -15.82 -1.49
CA ASP A 40 -14.01 -16.42 -2.42
C ASP A 40 -12.58 -15.86 -2.27
N PHE A 41 -12.40 -14.71 -1.61
CA PHE A 41 -11.10 -14.11 -1.32
C PHE A 41 -10.58 -14.48 0.08
N GLY A 42 -11.33 -15.28 0.86
CA GLY A 42 -11.02 -15.54 2.26
C GLY A 42 -11.24 -14.31 3.14
N MET A 43 -12.08 -13.36 2.71
CA MET A 43 -12.44 -12.21 3.51
C MET A 43 -13.61 -12.58 4.41
N MET A 44 -13.46 -12.23 5.68
CA MET A 44 -14.51 -12.32 6.69
C MET A 44 -15.20 -10.95 6.83
N PRO A 45 -16.40 -10.85 7.44
CA PRO A 45 -17.04 -9.59 7.77
C PRO A 45 -16.12 -8.58 8.48
N LEU A 46 -15.22 -9.05 9.35
CA LEU A 46 -14.22 -8.19 10.01
C LEU A 46 -13.21 -7.60 9.02
N HIS A 47 -12.78 -8.36 8.01
CA HIS A 47 -11.88 -7.84 6.96
C HIS A 47 -12.57 -6.73 6.16
N TRP A 48 -13.84 -6.93 5.77
CA TRP A 48 -14.66 -5.93 5.07
C TRP A 48 -14.89 -4.68 5.93
N ALA A 49 -15.18 -4.84 7.23
CA ALA A 49 -15.28 -3.73 8.18
C ALA A 49 -13.99 -2.90 8.25
N CYS A 50 -12.82 -3.53 8.09
CA CYS A 50 -11.53 -2.85 8.08
C CYS A 50 -11.24 -2.11 6.76
N THR A 51 -12.01 -2.34 5.69
CA THR A 51 -11.87 -1.59 4.43
C THR A 51 -12.56 -0.22 4.47
N ASP A 52 -13.58 -0.06 5.32
CA ASP A 52 -14.34 1.18 5.42
C ASP A 52 -13.76 2.11 6.51
N THR A 53 -13.55 3.36 6.13
CA THR A 53 -13.07 4.43 7.03
C THR A 53 -14.18 4.97 7.94
N HIS A 54 -15.44 4.74 7.58
CA HIS A 54 -16.63 5.21 8.31
C HIS A 54 -17.27 4.13 9.18
N VAL A 55 -16.64 2.95 9.28
CA VAL A 55 -17.16 1.85 10.09
C VAL A 55 -17.44 2.32 11.54
N PRO A 56 -18.63 2.04 12.08
CA PRO A 56 -18.94 2.33 13.47
C PRO A 56 -18.11 1.44 14.40
N LEU A 57 -17.45 2.03 15.40
CA LEU A 57 -16.62 1.30 16.36
C LEU A 57 -17.38 0.18 17.07
N ARG A 58 -18.69 0.37 17.33
CA ARG A 58 -19.57 -0.64 17.93
C ARG A 58 -19.60 -1.95 17.12
N VAL A 59 -19.59 -1.86 15.79
CA VAL A 59 -19.69 -3.02 14.90
C VAL A 59 -18.36 -3.76 14.87
N VAL A 60 -17.24 -3.03 14.84
CA VAL A 60 -15.90 -3.65 14.92
C VAL A 60 -15.75 -4.41 16.24
N LYS A 61 -16.09 -3.78 17.38
CA LYS A 61 -16.04 -4.43 18.69
C LYS A 61 -16.92 -5.68 18.72
N LYS A 62 -18.16 -5.58 18.25
CA LYS A 62 -19.09 -6.71 18.17
C LYS A 62 -18.55 -7.87 17.34
N LEU A 63 -18.01 -7.59 16.15
CA LEU A 63 -17.44 -8.62 15.27
C LEU A 63 -16.26 -9.32 15.93
N VAL A 64 -15.41 -8.56 16.62
CA VAL A 64 -14.26 -9.12 17.35
C VAL A 64 -14.69 -9.94 18.57
N ASP A 65 -15.69 -9.48 19.31
CA ASP A 65 -16.23 -10.19 20.48
C ASP A 65 -16.86 -11.52 20.08
N VAL A 66 -17.52 -11.56 18.93
CA VAL A 66 -18.21 -12.76 18.42
C VAL A 66 -17.26 -13.71 17.69
N ALA A 67 -16.30 -13.17 16.92
CA ALA A 67 -15.36 -13.93 16.10
C ALA A 67 -13.91 -13.49 16.35
N PRO A 68 -13.33 -13.83 17.51
CA PRO A 68 -11.95 -13.46 17.85
C PRO A 68 -10.90 -14.16 16.95
N SER A 69 -11.25 -15.33 16.42
CA SER A 69 -10.50 -16.06 15.39
C SER A 69 -10.21 -15.20 14.15
N ALA A 70 -11.14 -14.30 13.81
CA ALA A 70 -11.02 -13.47 12.62
C ALA A 70 -9.81 -12.52 12.65
N LEU A 71 -9.32 -12.15 13.83
CA LEU A 71 -8.17 -11.24 13.98
C LEU A 71 -6.85 -11.83 13.48
N ASN A 72 -6.71 -13.15 13.59
CA ASN A 72 -5.52 -13.89 13.17
C ASN A 72 -5.73 -14.61 11.83
N HIS A 73 -6.94 -14.50 11.25
CA HIS A 73 -7.23 -15.10 9.95
C HIS A 73 -6.65 -14.25 8.84
N LYS A 74 -5.84 -14.86 7.97
CA LYS A 74 -5.31 -14.22 6.77
C LYS A 74 -6.24 -14.51 5.60
N ASN A 75 -6.59 -13.47 4.85
CA ASN A 75 -7.26 -13.67 3.57
C ASN A 75 -6.32 -14.35 2.54
N LYS A 76 -6.82 -14.69 1.35
CA LYS A 76 -6.00 -15.29 0.27
C LYS A 76 -4.86 -14.38 -0.20
N GLY A 77 -4.95 -13.08 0.07
CA GLY A 77 -3.88 -12.12 -0.15
C GLY A 77 -2.83 -12.07 0.97
N GLY A 78 -2.90 -12.97 1.96
CA GLY A 78 -1.98 -13.01 3.10
C GLY A 78 -2.12 -11.83 4.06
N LEU A 79 -3.25 -11.10 4.02
CA LEU A 79 -3.48 -9.93 4.87
C LEU A 79 -4.40 -10.27 6.03
N LEU A 80 -4.05 -9.77 7.20
CA LEU A 80 -4.89 -9.74 8.40
C LEU A 80 -5.85 -8.54 8.35
N PRO A 81 -6.92 -8.53 9.16
CA PRO A 81 -7.78 -7.37 9.29
C PRO A 81 -7.02 -6.09 9.68
N LEU A 82 -6.01 -6.19 10.55
CA LEU A 82 -5.17 -5.05 10.95
C LEU A 82 -4.40 -4.46 9.76
N HIS A 83 -3.81 -5.31 8.90
CA HIS A 83 -3.14 -4.86 7.68
C HIS A 83 -4.10 -4.09 6.76
N ILE A 84 -5.33 -4.59 6.59
CA ILE A 84 -6.36 -3.91 5.80
C ILE A 84 -6.73 -2.57 6.44
N ALA A 85 -6.94 -2.53 7.76
CA ALA A 85 -7.31 -1.33 8.49
C ALA A 85 -6.24 -0.22 8.38
N VAL A 86 -4.96 -0.61 8.39
CA VAL A 86 -3.82 0.29 8.16
C VAL A 86 -3.81 0.80 6.72
N LYS A 87 -3.91 -0.08 5.72
CA LYS A 87 -3.93 0.31 4.29
C LYS A 87 -5.12 1.20 3.94
N ALA A 88 -6.25 0.98 4.60
CA ALA A 88 -7.45 1.79 4.43
C ALA A 88 -7.41 3.12 5.18
N ALA A 89 -6.37 3.36 5.98
CA ALA A 89 -6.21 4.54 6.83
C ALA A 89 -7.41 4.79 7.76
N THR A 90 -7.97 3.71 8.32
CA THR A 90 -9.11 3.74 9.25
C THR A 90 -8.82 4.55 10.52
N LYS A 91 -9.86 4.86 11.31
CA LYS A 91 -9.74 5.65 12.54
C LYS A 91 -8.80 4.97 13.55
N LEU A 92 -8.07 5.77 14.33
CA LEU A 92 -7.16 5.27 15.37
C LEU A 92 -7.88 4.33 16.35
N GLU A 93 -9.13 4.64 16.71
CA GLU A 93 -9.93 3.82 17.61
C GLU A 93 -10.23 2.42 17.06
N VAL A 94 -10.31 2.26 15.74
CA VAL A 94 -10.47 0.94 15.10
C VAL A 94 -9.19 0.14 15.23
N LEU A 95 -8.03 0.76 14.94
CA LEU A 95 -6.72 0.12 15.12
C LEU A 95 -6.51 -0.31 16.57
N ARG A 96 -6.84 0.56 17.53
CA ARG A 96 -6.79 0.26 18.97
C ARG A 96 -7.66 -0.93 19.33
N ALA A 97 -8.91 -0.95 18.86
CA ALA A 97 -9.84 -2.04 19.15
C ALA A 97 -9.34 -3.38 18.60
N LEU A 98 -8.81 -3.42 17.36
CA LEU A 98 -8.27 -4.64 16.77
C LEU A 98 -7.06 -5.18 17.55
N VAL A 99 -6.11 -4.30 17.91
CA VAL A 99 -4.89 -4.69 18.62
C VAL A 99 -5.20 -5.14 20.05
N GLN A 100 -6.07 -4.43 20.77
CA GLN A 100 -6.39 -4.75 22.17
C GLN A 100 -7.22 -6.02 22.33
N ALA A 101 -8.02 -6.36 21.33
CA ALA A 101 -8.88 -7.54 21.37
C ALA A 101 -8.26 -8.78 20.70
N ALA A 102 -7.04 -8.65 20.16
CA ALA A 102 -6.30 -9.80 19.64
C ALA A 102 -5.96 -10.78 20.77
N PRO A 103 -6.28 -12.08 20.60
CA PRO A 103 -5.93 -13.09 21.61
C PRO A 103 -4.41 -13.24 21.74
N ASP A 104 -3.69 -13.01 20.64
CA ASP A 104 -2.24 -12.86 20.62
C ASP A 104 -1.88 -11.57 19.89
N VAL A 105 -1.60 -10.53 20.68
CA VAL A 105 -1.21 -9.21 20.19
C VAL A 105 0.13 -9.26 19.43
N ALA A 106 1.05 -10.15 19.82
CA ALA A 106 2.33 -10.30 19.15
C ALA A 106 2.16 -10.93 17.77
N ALA A 107 1.34 -11.98 17.67
CA ALA A 107 1.00 -12.55 16.37
C ALA A 107 0.35 -11.50 15.45
N CYS A 108 -0.54 -10.65 15.95
CA CYS A 108 -1.18 -9.62 15.13
C CYS A 108 -0.23 -8.49 14.69
N LEU A 109 0.66 -8.02 15.58
CA LEU A 109 1.55 -6.87 15.35
C LEU A 109 2.86 -7.21 14.63
N PHE A 110 3.34 -8.45 14.70
CA PHE A 110 4.57 -8.85 14.02
C PHE A 110 4.32 -9.73 12.80
N GLU A 111 3.05 -10.04 12.48
CA GLU A 111 2.75 -10.71 11.24
C GLU A 111 3.14 -9.83 10.06
N GLU A 112 3.83 -10.42 9.08
CA GLU A 112 4.26 -9.72 7.89
C GLU A 112 3.24 -9.92 6.77
N THR A 113 3.03 -8.87 5.97
CA THR A 113 2.38 -9.01 4.67
C THR A 113 3.21 -9.91 3.75
N PRO A 114 2.67 -10.41 2.62
CA PRO A 114 3.47 -11.13 1.63
C PRO A 114 4.63 -10.31 1.03
N THR A 115 4.60 -8.99 1.20
CA THR A 115 5.68 -8.07 0.82
C THR A 115 6.74 -7.91 1.91
N GLY A 116 6.58 -8.54 3.07
CA GLY A 116 7.52 -8.52 4.19
C GLY A 116 7.42 -7.27 5.06
N GLU A 117 6.25 -6.63 5.12
CA GLU A 117 6.02 -5.40 5.89
C GLU A 117 5.18 -5.73 7.14
N THR A 118 5.59 -5.26 8.31
CA THR A 118 4.75 -5.32 9.53
C THR A 118 3.65 -4.24 9.48
N PRO A 119 2.59 -4.32 10.31
CA PRO A 119 1.59 -3.27 10.44
C PRO A 119 2.18 -1.86 10.68
N ALA A 120 3.22 -1.72 11.52
CA ALA A 120 3.85 -0.42 11.77
C ALA A 120 4.63 0.09 10.55
N GLU A 121 5.38 -0.79 9.88
CA GLU A 121 6.09 -0.44 8.64
C GLU A 121 5.12 -0.05 7.52
N LEU A 122 4.03 -0.79 7.41
CA LEU A 122 2.94 -0.51 6.48
C LEU A 122 2.30 0.85 6.77
N ALA A 123 2.09 1.19 8.05
CA ALA A 123 1.55 2.49 8.44
C ALA A 123 2.48 3.65 8.01
N ARG A 124 3.81 3.46 8.10
CA ARG A 124 4.80 4.43 7.62
C ARG A 124 4.83 4.51 6.09
N ALA A 125 4.79 3.36 5.41
CA ALA A 125 4.77 3.29 3.95
C ALA A 125 3.55 3.99 3.35
N TYR A 126 2.40 3.88 4.01
CA TYR A 126 1.14 4.53 3.62
C TYR A 126 0.98 5.96 4.14
N GLN A 127 1.98 6.50 4.85
CA GLN A 127 1.99 7.88 5.38
C GLN A 127 0.74 8.18 6.24
N LEU A 128 0.40 7.25 7.14
CA LEU A 128 -0.64 7.51 8.14
C LEU A 128 -0.21 8.64 9.08
N THR A 129 -1.18 9.24 9.78
CA THR A 129 -0.92 10.27 10.79
C THR A 129 0.04 9.76 11.86
N ASP A 130 0.88 10.66 12.39
CA ASP A 130 1.89 10.32 13.40
C ASP A 130 1.28 9.62 14.63
N ASP A 131 0.06 9.97 15.04
CA ASP A 131 -0.66 9.31 16.15
C ASP A 131 -0.93 7.81 15.90
N LYS A 132 -1.17 7.41 14.65
CA LYS A 132 -1.43 6.00 14.30
C LYS A 132 -0.14 5.21 14.20
N VAL A 133 0.90 5.85 13.64
CA VAL A 133 2.23 5.25 13.52
C VAL A 133 2.85 5.06 14.91
N SER A 134 2.85 6.11 15.74
CA SER A 134 3.33 6.04 17.13
C SER A 134 2.61 4.97 17.92
N PHE A 135 1.28 4.90 17.87
CA PHE A 135 0.53 3.84 18.55
C PHE A 135 1.01 2.42 18.19
N LEU A 136 1.17 2.11 16.90
CA LEU A 136 1.63 0.79 16.47
C LEU A 136 3.08 0.52 16.86
N VAL A 137 3.96 1.51 16.68
CA VAL A 137 5.38 1.41 17.04
C VAL A 137 5.57 1.23 18.55
N ASP A 138 4.85 2.00 19.36
CA ASP A 138 4.93 1.94 20.82
C ASP A 138 4.45 0.58 21.33
N MET A 139 3.37 0.03 20.77
CA MET A 139 2.90 -1.32 21.10
C MET A 139 3.92 -2.41 20.71
N GLU A 140 4.51 -2.33 19.53
CA GLU A 140 5.58 -3.25 19.13
C GLU A 140 6.79 -3.16 20.07
N GLN A 141 7.22 -1.95 20.44
CA GLN A 141 8.35 -1.73 21.35
C GLN A 141 8.07 -2.29 22.75
N GLN A 142 6.84 -2.14 23.25
CA GLN A 142 6.44 -2.74 24.53
C GLN A 142 6.51 -4.27 24.49
N LEU A 143 6.07 -4.90 23.39
CA LEU A 143 6.18 -6.36 23.23
C LEU A 143 7.63 -6.82 23.10
N ARG A 144 8.49 -6.06 22.40
CA ARG A 144 9.94 -6.30 22.35
C ARG A 144 10.57 -6.21 23.74
N ALA A 145 10.26 -5.16 24.50
CA ALA A 145 10.76 -4.98 25.86
C ALA A 145 10.28 -6.08 26.82
N ALA A 146 9.08 -6.62 26.59
CA ALA A 146 8.54 -7.75 27.32
C ALA A 146 9.11 -9.11 26.88
N GLY A 147 10.02 -9.15 25.90
CA GLY A 147 10.59 -10.40 25.35
C GLY A 147 9.59 -11.25 24.57
N LYS A 148 8.45 -10.67 24.14
CA LYS A 148 7.40 -11.34 23.36
C LYS A 148 7.51 -11.09 21.85
N ALA A 149 8.56 -10.41 21.41
CA ALA A 149 8.79 -10.22 19.99
C ALA A 149 9.38 -11.49 19.37
N PRO A 150 9.01 -11.81 18.11
CA PRO A 150 9.62 -12.91 17.41
C PRO A 150 11.11 -12.67 17.25
N ASP A 151 11.91 -13.70 17.51
CA ASP A 151 13.38 -13.71 17.42
C ASP A 151 13.91 -13.61 15.97
N ARG A 152 13.01 -13.40 15.01
CA ARG A 152 13.32 -13.41 13.58
C ARG A 152 13.54 -11.98 13.08
N PRO A 153 14.65 -11.69 12.39
CA PRO A 153 14.80 -10.43 11.68
C PRO A 153 13.72 -10.28 10.61
N SER A 154 13.11 -9.09 10.49
CA SER A 154 12.10 -8.81 9.46
C SER A 154 12.58 -9.28 8.09
N ALA A 155 11.69 -9.85 7.27
CA ALA A 155 12.04 -10.30 5.92
C ALA A 155 12.69 -9.19 5.08
N ARG A 156 12.36 -7.92 5.36
CA ARG A 156 13.00 -6.76 4.74
C ARG A 156 14.45 -6.54 5.21
N PHE A 157 14.72 -6.73 6.51
CA PHE A 157 16.09 -6.68 7.05
C PHE A 157 16.92 -7.85 6.51
N GLN A 158 16.32 -9.04 6.43
CA GLN A 158 16.97 -10.21 5.86
C GLN A 158 17.24 -10.05 4.36
N ALA A 159 16.31 -9.43 3.62
CA ALA A 159 16.52 -9.05 2.22
C ALA A 159 17.61 -7.98 2.05
N PHE A 160 17.75 -7.04 2.99
CA PHE A 160 18.83 -6.06 3.01
C PHE A 160 20.20 -6.73 3.25
N LEU A 161 20.30 -7.64 4.21
CA LEU A 161 21.52 -8.42 4.45
C LEU A 161 21.95 -9.25 3.23
N ASN A 162 20.97 -9.75 2.46
CA ASN A 162 21.22 -10.55 1.27
C ASN A 162 21.53 -9.73 -0.01
N GLN A 163 21.60 -8.40 0.06
CA GLN A 163 22.02 -7.59 -1.09
C GLN A 163 23.54 -7.63 -1.29
N PRO A 164 24.02 -7.83 -2.53
CA PRO A 164 25.46 -7.79 -2.82
C PRO A 164 25.98 -6.36 -2.61
N GLY A 165 26.71 -6.15 -1.51
CA GLY A 165 27.21 -4.85 -1.07
C GLY A 165 26.87 -4.47 0.37
N GLY A 166 26.09 -5.28 1.10
CA GLY A 166 25.93 -5.14 2.55
C GLY A 166 27.23 -5.48 3.28
N PHE A 167 27.64 -4.66 4.24
CA PHE A 167 28.75 -4.98 5.14
C PHE A 167 28.49 -6.34 5.82
N PRO A 168 29.42 -7.32 5.72
CA PRO A 168 29.27 -8.56 6.47
C PRO A 168 29.31 -8.21 7.96
N LEU A 169 28.25 -8.56 8.70
CA LEU A 169 28.43 -8.71 10.14
C LEU A 169 29.39 -9.87 10.35
N PRO A 170 30.44 -9.73 11.19
CA PRO A 170 31.29 -10.84 11.54
C PRO A 170 30.43 -11.96 12.11
N ALA A 171 30.52 -13.14 11.50
CA ALA A 171 30.03 -14.37 12.09
C ALA A 171 30.95 -14.69 13.26
N ASP A 172 30.56 -14.25 14.46
CA ASP A 172 30.79 -14.92 15.75
C ASP A 172 30.38 -13.95 16.87
N ASP A 173 29.22 -14.21 17.45
CA ASP A 173 28.97 -14.28 18.90
C ASP A 173 27.48 -14.08 19.20
N THR A 174 26.76 -15.19 19.15
CA THR A 174 25.49 -15.36 19.87
C THR A 174 25.80 -15.56 21.36
N SER A 175 26.35 -14.55 22.03
CA SER A 175 26.30 -14.44 23.48
C SER A 175 26.64 -13.00 23.91
N SER A 176 25.87 -12.48 24.87
CA SER A 176 26.13 -11.21 25.59
C SER A 176 25.50 -9.94 25.00
N VAL A 177 24.21 -9.79 25.28
CA VAL A 177 23.52 -8.49 25.47
C VAL A 177 24.13 -7.70 26.64
N SER A 178 25.39 -7.26 26.52
CA SER A 178 26.05 -6.45 27.55
C SER A 178 27.14 -5.49 27.07
N SER A 179 27.53 -5.48 25.79
CA SER A 179 28.69 -4.70 25.32
C SER A 179 28.39 -3.34 24.66
N PHE A 180 27.15 -2.84 24.70
CA PHE A 180 26.84 -1.49 24.18
C PHE A 180 27.33 -0.33 25.07
N ARG A 181 28.07 -0.60 26.15
CA ARG A 181 28.52 0.43 27.10
C ARG A 181 29.94 0.97 26.87
N SER A 182 30.60 0.60 25.78
CA SER A 182 31.97 1.04 25.51
C SER A 182 32.20 1.37 24.03
N LEU A 183 31.80 2.58 23.62
CA LEU A 183 32.41 3.27 22.48
C LEU A 183 32.98 4.63 22.96
N PRO A 184 34.14 5.07 22.43
CA PRO A 184 34.97 6.09 23.06
C PRO A 184 34.40 7.50 22.96
N THR A 185 34.54 8.23 24.07
CA THR A 185 34.47 9.69 24.15
C THR A 185 35.61 10.30 23.33
N ALA A 186 35.32 10.76 22.11
CA ALA A 186 36.23 11.60 21.34
C ALA A 186 35.54 12.91 20.97
N LEU A 187 35.36 13.77 21.98
CA LEU A 187 35.35 15.23 21.85
C LEU A 187 35.58 15.80 23.25
N GLY A 188 36.84 16.18 23.49
CA GLY A 188 37.28 16.78 24.74
C GLY A 188 36.55 18.07 25.04
N SER A 189 36.20 18.23 26.31
CA SER A 189 35.73 19.48 26.91
C SER A 189 36.83 20.55 26.89
N GLY A 190 36.48 21.78 26.52
CA GLY A 190 37.39 22.92 26.59
C GLY A 190 36.77 24.28 26.23
N ARG A 191 35.99 24.83 27.17
CA ARG A 191 35.84 26.26 27.55
C ARG A 191 35.57 27.35 26.49
N GLY A 192 34.54 28.15 26.79
CA GLY A 192 34.60 29.61 26.71
C GLY A 192 33.92 30.22 25.48
N GLY A 193 32.92 31.07 25.72
CA GLY A 193 32.04 31.61 24.71
C GLY A 193 32.61 32.79 23.91
N ALA A 194 32.07 32.92 22.70
CA ALA A 194 31.84 34.20 22.02
C ALA A 194 30.65 33.98 21.07
N ALA A 195 29.68 34.88 21.14
CA ALA A 195 28.60 35.00 20.18
C ALA A 195 29.15 35.13 18.76
N LEU A 196 28.42 34.63 17.75
CA LEU A 196 28.14 35.29 16.47
C LEU A 196 27.17 34.40 15.66
N ASP A 197 25.91 34.83 15.67
CA ASP A 197 24.96 34.90 14.56
C ASP A 197 25.54 34.81 13.12
N ASP A 198 24.69 34.30 12.23
CA ASP A 198 24.74 34.42 10.75
C ASP A 198 25.73 33.57 9.93
N GLU A 199 25.51 32.24 9.79
CA GLU A 199 26.01 31.52 8.59
C GLU A 199 25.29 30.21 8.23
N TRP A 200 23.95 30.16 8.22
CA TRP A 200 23.18 29.07 7.57
C TRP A 200 22.55 29.49 6.22
N ALA A 201 22.85 30.70 5.74
CA ALA A 201 22.26 31.24 4.51
C ALA A 201 23.12 31.09 3.24
N SER A 202 24.38 30.60 3.31
CA SER A 202 25.31 30.68 2.17
C SER A 202 25.62 29.37 1.42
N ASN A 203 25.03 28.22 1.78
CA ASN A 203 25.30 26.97 1.05
C ASN A 203 24.31 26.62 -0.08
N ARG A 204 23.67 27.63 -0.69
CA ARG A 204 22.86 27.46 -1.93
C ARG A 204 23.68 27.43 -3.23
N THR A 205 25.00 27.50 -3.17
CA THR A 205 25.87 27.49 -4.36
C THR A 205 26.65 26.19 -4.57
N ALA A 206 26.50 25.17 -3.73
CA ALA A 206 27.14 23.86 -3.92
C ALA A 206 26.26 22.83 -4.67
N VAL A 207 25.25 23.27 -5.43
CA VAL A 207 24.46 22.41 -6.35
C VAL A 207 24.82 22.62 -7.83
N THR A 208 25.84 23.42 -8.13
CA THR A 208 26.33 23.60 -9.49
C THR A 208 27.72 22.96 -9.60
N ALA A 209 27.83 21.97 -10.49
CA ALA A 209 29.05 21.31 -10.97
C ALA A 209 29.42 19.92 -10.42
N LEU A 210 28.46 19.02 -10.24
CA LEU A 210 28.74 17.63 -10.62
C LEU A 210 28.77 17.57 -12.16
N ARG A 211 29.97 17.65 -12.72
CA ARG A 211 30.24 17.48 -14.15
C ARG A 211 29.93 16.02 -14.50
N LEU A 212 28.77 15.77 -15.12
CA LEU A 212 28.46 14.44 -15.67
C LEU A 212 29.47 14.13 -16.80
N PRO A 213 29.89 12.86 -16.96
CA PRO A 213 30.79 12.47 -18.04
C PRO A 213 30.20 12.85 -19.41
N ASP A 214 31.05 13.43 -20.26
CA ASP A 214 30.72 13.89 -21.60
C ASP A 214 30.22 12.69 -22.44
N GLY A 215 28.89 12.60 -22.60
CA GLY A 215 28.23 11.50 -23.32
C GLY A 215 26.72 11.35 -23.12
N LEU A 216 26.10 12.08 -22.18
CA LEU A 216 24.65 12.04 -21.92
C LEU A 216 23.92 13.38 -22.18
N ALA A 217 24.54 14.30 -22.92
CA ALA A 217 23.90 15.54 -23.35
C ALA A 217 22.85 15.23 -24.43
N GLY A 218 21.59 15.02 -24.01
CA GLY A 218 20.46 14.94 -24.95
C GLY A 218 19.30 14.03 -24.56
N VAL A 219 19.38 13.26 -23.47
CA VAL A 219 18.23 12.45 -23.02
C VAL A 219 17.29 13.32 -22.18
N PRO A 220 16.07 13.64 -22.66
CA PRO A 220 15.10 14.37 -21.85
C PRO A 220 14.77 13.59 -20.57
N LEU A 221 14.69 14.30 -19.45
CA LEU A 221 14.33 13.71 -18.17
C LEU A 221 12.94 13.07 -18.25
N PRO A 222 12.72 11.90 -17.63
CA PRO A 222 11.39 11.29 -17.57
C PRO A 222 10.37 12.27 -16.98
N PRO A 223 9.15 12.33 -17.51
CA PRO A 223 8.14 13.26 -17.01
C PRO A 223 7.79 12.93 -15.55
N ARG A 224 7.53 13.99 -14.78
CA ARG A 224 7.03 13.85 -13.41
C ARG A 224 5.66 13.18 -13.44
N TRP A 225 5.49 12.18 -12.58
CA TRP A 225 4.21 11.51 -12.45
C TRP A 225 3.15 12.42 -11.84
N ARG A 226 1.99 12.51 -12.49
CA ARG A 226 0.82 13.21 -11.97
C ARG A 226 0.05 12.32 -11.01
N LEU A 227 -0.44 12.92 -9.92
CA LEU A 227 -1.18 12.23 -8.85
C LEU A 227 -2.70 12.43 -8.97
N ASP A 228 -3.25 12.31 -10.18
CA ASP A 228 -4.67 12.55 -10.41
C ASP A 228 -5.55 11.53 -9.68
N LYS A 229 -6.76 11.96 -9.30
CA LYS A 229 -7.75 11.12 -8.62
C LYS A 229 -8.53 10.23 -9.59
N ARG A 230 -8.36 10.41 -10.89
CA ARG A 230 -9.08 9.73 -11.98
C ARG A 230 -8.13 9.31 -13.08
N CYS A 231 -8.48 8.25 -13.81
CA CYS A 231 -7.74 7.84 -14.99
C CYS A 231 -7.82 8.89 -16.09
N ASN A 232 -6.68 9.30 -16.66
CA ASN A 232 -6.64 10.30 -17.73
C ASN A 232 -7.38 9.88 -19.01
N ILE A 233 -7.65 8.59 -19.20
CA ILE A 233 -8.33 8.05 -20.38
C ILE A 233 -9.82 7.85 -20.11
N CYS A 234 -10.20 6.98 -19.17
CA CYS A 234 -11.63 6.70 -18.91
C CYS A 234 -12.28 7.56 -17.82
N GLN A 235 -11.53 8.45 -17.17
CA GLN A 235 -12.02 9.37 -16.12
C GLN A 235 -12.66 8.69 -14.89
N LEU A 236 -12.54 7.36 -14.78
CA LEU A 236 -12.96 6.60 -13.61
C LEU A 236 -12.04 6.93 -12.43
N LYS A 237 -12.65 7.15 -11.27
CA LYS A 237 -11.96 7.45 -10.01
C LYS A 237 -11.13 6.24 -9.58
N PHE A 238 -9.88 6.48 -9.18
CA PHE A 238 -9.07 5.44 -8.56
C PHE A 238 -9.64 5.09 -7.19
N SER A 239 -9.63 3.80 -6.89
CA SER A 239 -10.15 3.21 -5.65
C SER A 239 -9.36 1.95 -5.34
N TYR A 240 -9.71 1.23 -4.28
CA TYR A 240 -9.04 -0.03 -3.93
C TYR A 240 -9.05 -1.06 -5.06
N PHE A 241 -10.14 -1.17 -5.82
CA PHE A 241 -10.26 -2.08 -6.97
C PHE A 241 -9.75 -1.49 -8.28
N LYS A 242 -9.41 -0.20 -8.29
CA LYS A 242 -8.87 0.50 -9.46
C LYS A 242 -7.59 1.23 -9.07
N THR A 243 -6.49 0.47 -9.07
CA THR A 243 -5.16 0.96 -8.76
C THR A 243 -4.72 2.05 -9.74
N ARG A 244 -4.06 3.08 -9.21
CA ARG A 244 -3.40 4.11 -10.01
C ARG A 244 -2.08 3.56 -10.53
N HIS A 245 -1.88 3.67 -11.84
CA HIS A 245 -0.60 3.45 -12.48
C HIS A 245 -0.17 4.74 -13.19
N HIS A 246 1.13 4.86 -13.47
CA HIS A 246 1.67 6.00 -14.17
C HIS A 246 2.27 5.54 -15.50
N CYS A 247 1.99 6.28 -16.56
CA CYS A 247 2.69 6.10 -17.83
C CYS A 247 4.13 6.61 -17.69
N ARG A 248 5.13 5.80 -18.05
CA ARG A 248 6.54 6.22 -18.00
C ARG A 248 6.94 7.15 -19.16
N SER A 249 6.13 7.20 -20.22
CA SER A 249 6.34 8.09 -21.38
C SER A 249 5.74 9.48 -21.19
N CYS A 250 4.50 9.61 -20.69
CA CYS A 250 3.81 10.90 -20.52
C CYS A 250 3.56 11.34 -19.07
N GLY A 251 3.76 10.46 -18.08
CA GLY A 251 3.57 10.78 -16.66
C GLY A 251 2.13 10.74 -16.15
N GLU A 252 1.15 10.50 -17.02
CA GLU A 252 -0.28 10.51 -16.66
C GLU A 252 -0.70 9.34 -15.76
N SER A 253 -1.67 9.64 -14.89
CA SER A 253 -2.36 8.66 -14.06
C SER A 253 -3.37 7.84 -14.87
N VAL A 254 -3.20 6.53 -14.92
CA VAL A 254 -4.02 5.60 -15.72
C VAL A 254 -4.37 4.32 -14.95
N CYS A 255 -5.51 3.67 -15.28
CA CYS A 255 -5.88 2.39 -14.67
C CYS A 255 -5.17 1.20 -15.34
N SER A 256 -5.31 0.00 -14.77
CA SER A 256 -4.68 -1.23 -15.28
C SER A 256 -5.09 -1.54 -16.72
N THR A 257 -6.38 -1.40 -17.05
CA THR A 257 -6.92 -1.60 -18.41
C THR A 257 -6.26 -0.69 -19.43
N HIS A 258 -6.02 0.57 -19.07
CA HIS A 258 -5.43 1.57 -19.96
C HIS A 258 -3.90 1.65 -19.88
N SER A 259 -3.26 0.73 -19.17
CA SER A 259 -1.80 0.64 -19.04
C SER A 259 -1.29 -0.80 -19.05
N ASN A 260 -2.01 -1.69 -19.72
CA ASN A 260 -1.73 -3.12 -19.77
C ASN A 260 -0.59 -3.51 -20.74
N LYS A 261 0.06 -2.53 -21.37
CA LYS A 261 1.14 -2.75 -22.34
C LYS A 261 2.47 -2.16 -21.86
N ARG A 262 3.57 -2.70 -22.38
CA ARG A 262 4.92 -2.24 -22.08
C ARG A 262 5.75 -2.09 -23.35
N LEU A 263 6.62 -1.08 -23.39
CA LEU A 263 7.51 -0.80 -24.51
C LEU A 263 8.86 -0.28 -23.97
N PRO A 264 10.00 -0.64 -24.58
CA PRO A 264 11.26 0.08 -24.35
C PRO A 264 11.12 1.57 -24.71
N LEU A 265 11.60 2.46 -23.84
CA LEU A 265 11.58 3.92 -24.07
C LEU A 265 12.99 4.39 -24.40
N HIS A 266 13.46 4.07 -25.61
CA HIS A 266 14.81 4.41 -26.08
C HIS A 266 15.11 5.91 -26.02
N HIS A 267 14.11 6.77 -26.27
CA HIS A 267 14.22 8.22 -26.18
C HIS A 267 14.45 8.74 -24.74
N LEU A 268 14.14 7.95 -23.71
CA LEU A 268 14.47 8.24 -22.30
C LEU A 268 15.69 7.44 -21.80
N GLY A 269 16.41 6.75 -22.69
CA GLY A 269 17.50 5.85 -22.32
C GLY A 269 17.06 4.58 -21.60
N LEU A 270 15.75 4.30 -21.50
CA LEU A 270 15.20 3.14 -20.80
C LEU A 270 15.06 1.97 -21.78
N ARG A 271 16.09 1.12 -21.83
CA ARG A 271 16.13 -0.05 -22.73
C ARG A 271 15.22 -1.20 -22.28
N THR A 272 14.85 -1.26 -21.00
CA THR A 272 13.94 -2.28 -20.47
C THR A 272 12.48 -1.88 -20.70
N PRO A 273 11.56 -2.82 -21.03
CA PRO A 273 10.16 -2.49 -21.28
C PRO A 273 9.46 -1.82 -20.09
N GLN A 274 9.03 -0.58 -20.29
CA GLN A 274 8.35 0.23 -19.28
C GLN A 274 6.84 0.24 -19.49
N ARG A 275 6.09 0.42 -18.40
CA ARG A 275 4.63 0.60 -18.46
C ARG A 275 4.30 1.93 -19.16
N VAL A 276 3.47 1.84 -20.19
CA VAL A 276 2.93 2.99 -20.92
C VAL A 276 1.41 2.92 -20.96
N CYS A 277 0.74 4.07 -21.08
CA CYS A 277 -0.69 4.06 -21.36
C CYS A 277 -0.94 3.59 -22.80
N ILE A 278 -2.17 3.17 -23.09
CA ILE A 278 -2.53 2.70 -24.45
C ILE A 278 -2.27 3.76 -25.52
N LEU A 279 -2.54 5.03 -25.25
CA LEU A 279 -2.28 6.14 -26.18
C LEU A 279 -0.79 6.23 -26.52
N CYS A 280 0.08 6.28 -25.50
CA CYS A 280 1.52 6.30 -25.74
C CYS A 280 2.05 4.99 -26.35
N TYR A 281 1.38 3.87 -26.13
CA TYR A 281 1.78 2.61 -26.75
C TYR A 281 1.55 2.64 -28.26
N ASP A 282 0.41 3.15 -28.70
CA ASP A 282 0.08 3.26 -30.12
C ASP A 282 0.97 4.33 -30.79
N ASP A 283 1.09 5.52 -30.17
CA ASP A 283 1.94 6.62 -30.67
C ASP A 283 3.40 6.20 -30.89
N LEU A 284 3.99 5.48 -29.92
CA LEU A 284 5.40 5.07 -29.98
C LEU A 284 5.66 3.91 -30.94
N ARG A 285 4.64 3.12 -31.27
CA ARG A 285 4.75 2.04 -32.25
C ARG A 285 4.66 2.55 -33.68
N GLU A 286 3.81 3.55 -33.91
CA GLU A 286 3.62 4.13 -35.24
C GLU A 286 4.72 5.14 -35.58
N ASN A 287 5.21 5.91 -34.60
CA ASN A 287 6.08 7.07 -34.87
C ASN A 287 7.49 7.00 -34.27
N GLY A 288 7.86 5.94 -33.53
CA GLY A 288 9.23 5.70 -33.03
C GLY A 288 9.78 6.68 -31.98
N ALA A 289 9.12 7.81 -31.72
CA ALA A 289 9.40 8.78 -30.65
C ALA A 289 8.13 9.54 -30.25
N PRO A 290 7.96 9.96 -28.98
CA PRO A 290 6.80 10.74 -28.59
C PRO A 290 6.95 12.16 -29.14
N SER A 291 6.00 12.60 -29.98
CA SER A 291 5.88 14.01 -30.35
C SER A 291 5.63 14.82 -29.07
N ALA A 292 6.53 15.75 -28.76
CA ALA A 292 6.57 16.52 -27.51
C ALA A 292 5.43 17.57 -27.37
N VAL A 293 4.26 17.33 -27.97
CA VAL A 293 3.15 18.28 -28.04
C VAL A 293 1.80 17.61 -27.72
N VAL A 294 1.64 17.06 -26.51
CA VAL A 294 0.28 16.88 -25.98
C VAL A 294 0.25 17.22 -24.50
N ASN A 295 0.44 18.50 -24.21
CA ASN A 295 -0.05 19.07 -22.95
C ASN A 295 -0.26 20.57 -23.07
N MET A 296 -1.25 21.02 -23.84
CA MET A 296 -1.85 22.36 -23.71
C MET A 296 -3.33 22.35 -24.13
N TYR A 297 -4.20 22.38 -23.11
CA TYR A 297 -5.62 22.80 -23.12
C TYR A 297 -6.65 21.96 -23.90
N GLY A 298 -7.76 21.70 -23.23
CA GLY A 298 -8.83 20.83 -23.69
C GLY A 298 -9.79 21.44 -24.71
N HIS A 299 -10.34 20.56 -25.53
CA HIS A 299 -11.67 20.63 -26.12
C HIS A 299 -12.18 19.17 -26.06
N GLY A 300 -13.33 18.86 -25.46
CA GLY A 300 -14.63 19.25 -25.98
C GLY A 300 -15.12 18.17 -26.95
N ARG A 301 -16.04 17.31 -26.46
CA ARG A 301 -16.99 16.47 -27.22
C ARG A 301 -16.49 15.86 -28.55
N HIS A 302 -16.27 14.55 -28.56
CA HIS A 302 -16.79 13.71 -29.65
C HIS A 302 -17.36 12.41 -29.07
N SER A 303 -18.69 12.36 -29.14
CA SER A 303 -19.51 11.16 -29.27
C SER A 303 -18.94 10.20 -30.32
N GLY A 304 -18.89 8.91 -29.99
CA GLY A 304 -18.52 7.88 -30.96
C GLY A 304 -18.20 6.55 -30.29
N LEU A 305 -19.20 5.91 -29.70
CA LEU A 305 -19.19 4.45 -29.58
C LEU A 305 -19.09 3.88 -31.00
N PRO A 306 -18.14 3.00 -31.34
CA PRO A 306 -18.31 2.18 -32.52
C PRO A 306 -19.49 1.22 -32.28
N PRO A 307 -20.39 1.01 -33.25
CA PRO A 307 -21.53 0.13 -33.11
C PRO A 307 -21.05 -1.31 -32.93
N MET A 308 -21.70 -2.01 -32.00
CA MET A 308 -21.65 -3.47 -31.90
C MET A 308 -22.38 -4.03 -33.12
N GLU A 309 -21.67 -4.70 -34.03
CA GLU A 309 -22.35 -5.47 -35.08
C GLU A 309 -22.95 -6.75 -34.47
N PRO A 310 -24.23 -7.05 -34.73
CA PRO A 310 -24.80 -8.35 -34.45
C PRO A 310 -24.51 -9.26 -35.65
N ASN A 311 -24.03 -10.49 -35.41
CA ASN A 311 -24.32 -11.54 -36.39
C ASN A 311 -24.80 -12.82 -35.71
N MET A 312 -25.94 -13.24 -36.23
CA MET A 312 -26.82 -14.31 -35.82
C MET A 312 -26.38 -15.64 -36.48
N THR A 313 -26.68 -16.72 -35.75
CA THR A 313 -27.15 -18.04 -36.25
C THR A 313 -26.33 -18.86 -37.26
N ARG A 314 -25.81 -19.99 -36.75
CA ARG A 314 -26.23 -21.40 -37.01
C ARG A 314 -26.55 -21.83 -38.46
N GLN A 315 -25.78 -22.78 -38.97
CA GLN A 315 -26.18 -24.07 -39.61
C GLN A 315 -24.88 -24.80 -40.05
N GLU A 316 -24.54 -26.01 -39.59
CA GLU A 316 -25.09 -27.32 -40.00
C GLU A 316 -25.21 -27.47 -41.52
N SER A 317 -24.14 -27.92 -42.19
CA SER A 317 -24.01 -29.20 -42.91
C SER A 317 -22.61 -29.35 -43.49
#